data_AF-A0A7V6I2S2-F1
#
_entry.id   AF-A0A7V6I2S2-F1
#
_cell.length_a   1.000
_cell.length_b   1.000
_cell.length_c   1.000
_cell.angle_alpha   90.00
_cell.angle_beta   90.00
_cell.angle_gamma   90.00
#
_symmetry.space_group_name_H-M   'P 1'
#
loop_
_entity.id
_entity.type
_entity.pdbx_description
1 polymer ?
#
loop_
_entity_poly.entity_id
_entity_poly.type
_entity_poly.pdbx_seq_one_letter_code
_entity_poly.pdbx_strand_id
1 'polypeptide(L)'
;MGDSKLIFDERVPADAVSREEINKKIVGFVGERNIVPPINLSTLRGLAEEFISANKLEPKIADWAMVFINNALWRDTVAAIPHER
;
A
#
# COMPACT_ATOMS: atom_id res chain seq x y z
N MET A 1 30.21 -6.13 21.30
CA MET A 1 29.21 -6.91 20.56
C MET A 1 27.90 -6.16 20.73
N GLY A 2 27.63 -5.21 19.84
CA GLY A 2 26.45 -4.36 19.95
C GLY A 2 25.29 -5.11 19.32
N ASP A 3 24.31 -5.51 20.14
CA ASP A 3 23.05 -6.04 19.66
C ASP A 3 22.41 -4.97 18.77
N SER A 4 22.53 -5.15 17.45
CA SER A 4 21.69 -4.43 16.49
C SER A 4 20.28 -4.96 16.70
N LYS A 5 19.60 -4.39 17.69
CA LYS A 5 18.20 -4.63 17.95
C LYS A 5 17.50 -4.21 16.67
N LEU A 6 17.09 -5.19 15.86
CA LEU A 6 16.20 -4.94 14.73
C LEU A 6 14.99 -4.22 15.31
N ILE A 7 14.94 -2.89 15.13
CA ILE A 7 13.80 -2.09 15.52
C ILE A 7 12.71 -2.51 14.55
N PHE A 8 11.83 -3.40 14.99
CA PHE A 8 10.60 -3.70 14.26
C PHE A 8 9.73 -2.45 14.36
N ASP A 9 9.70 -1.69 13.26
CA ASP A 9 8.80 -0.55 13.13
C ASP A 9 7.38 -1.08 13.04
N GLU A 10 6.59 -0.87 14.10
CA GLU A 10 5.21 -1.33 14.17
C GLU A 10 4.31 -0.73 13.07
N ARG A 11 4.75 0.33 12.39
CA ARG A 11 4.05 0.93 11.23
C ARG A 11 4.16 0.07 9.98
N VAL A 12 4.98 -0.97 10.00
CA VAL A 12 5.15 -1.93 8.91
C VAL A 12 4.70 -3.30 9.40
N PRO A 13 3.88 -4.04 8.64
CA PRO A 13 3.51 -5.41 9.01
C PRO A 13 4.77 -6.27 9.26
N ALA A 14 4.77 -7.07 10.32
CA ALA A 14 5.99 -7.66 10.89
C ALA A 14 6.64 -8.70 9.97
N ASP A 15 5.84 -9.51 9.28
CA ASP A 15 6.32 -10.62 8.45
C ASP A 15 5.93 -10.48 6.97
N ALA A 16 6.63 -11.23 6.11
CA ALA A 16 6.44 -11.17 4.67
C ALA A 16 5.07 -11.71 4.22
N VAL A 17 4.52 -12.71 4.92
CA VAL A 17 3.22 -13.30 4.57
C VAL A 17 2.12 -12.28 4.78
N SER A 18 2.11 -11.62 5.94
CA SER A 18 1.19 -10.53 6.25
C SER A 18 1.27 -9.40 5.22
N ARG A 19 2.48 -9.00 4.82
CA ARG A 19 2.67 -7.95 3.78
C ARG A 19 2.09 -8.37 2.44
N GLU A 20 2.31 -9.61 2.02
CA GLU A 20 1.79 -10.15 0.77
C GLU A 20 0.26 -10.22 0.77
N GLU A 21 -0.34 -10.70 1.86
CA GLU A 21 -1.79 -10.77 2.03
C GLU A 21 -2.43 -9.38 1.98
N ILE A 22 -1.86 -8.40 2.68
CA ILE A 22 -2.35 -7.03 2.64
C ILE A 22 -2.18 -6.44 1.23
N ASN A 23 -1.07 -6.71 0.54
CA ASN A 23 -0.86 -6.23 -0.82
C ASN A 23 -1.87 -6.82 -1.81
N LYS A 24 -2.23 -8.11 -1.69
CA LYS A 24 -3.29 -8.72 -2.50
C LYS A 24 -4.64 -8.01 -2.28
N LYS A 25 -4.97 -7.70 -1.03
CA LYS A 25 -6.18 -6.93 -0.68
C LYS A 25 -6.14 -5.51 -1.25
N ILE A 26 -4.99 -4.83 -1.22
CA ILE A 26 -4.81 -3.50 -1.81
C ILE A 26 -5.07 -3.53 -3.32
N VAL A 27 -4.50 -4.52 -4.02
CA VAL A 27 -4.71 -4.66 -5.47
C VAL A 27 -6.19 -4.86 -5.81
N GLY A 28 -6.90 -5.70 -5.05
CA GLY A 28 -8.35 -5.87 -5.21
C GLY A 28 -9.12 -4.57 -4.93
N PHE A 29 -8.82 -3.91 -3.80
CA PHE A 29 -9.44 -2.66 -3.37
C PHE A 29 -9.30 -1.53 -4.40
N VAL A 30 -8.13 -1.41 -5.03
CA VAL A 30 -7.86 -0.40 -6.06
C VAL A 30 -8.50 -0.78 -7.39
N GLY A 31 -8.41 -2.05 -7.79
CA GLY A 31 -8.93 -2.54 -9.08
C GLY A 31 -10.44 -2.37 -9.23
N GLU A 32 -11.20 -2.41 -8.14
CA GLU A 32 -12.65 -2.20 -8.16
C GLU A 32 -13.07 -0.72 -8.39
N ARG A 33 -12.15 0.24 -8.26
CA ARG A 33 -12.48 1.67 -8.14
C ARG A 33 -12.15 2.54 -9.34
N ASN A 34 -11.52 2.00 -10.39
CA ASN A 34 -11.14 2.74 -11.62
C ASN A 34 -10.47 4.11 -11.33
N ILE A 35 -9.64 4.19 -10.29
CA ILE A 35 -8.97 5.42 -9.89
C ILE A 35 -7.76 5.61 -10.79
N VAL A 36 -7.71 6.75 -11.49
CA VAL A 36 -6.59 7.11 -12.38
C VAL A 36 -5.64 8.05 -11.62
N PRO A 37 -4.34 7.73 -11.54
CA PRO A 37 -3.34 8.64 -10.96
C PRO A 37 -3.04 9.84 -11.89
N PRO A 38 -2.49 10.96 -11.39
CA PRO A 38 -2.08 11.20 -10.00
C PRO A 38 -3.27 11.59 -9.11
N ILE A 39 -3.25 11.14 -7.85
CA ILE A 39 -4.17 11.61 -6.81
C ILE A 39 -3.42 12.44 -5.77
N ASN A 40 -4.13 13.38 -5.13
CA ASN A 40 -3.55 14.20 -4.08
C ASN A 40 -3.40 13.41 -2.77
N LEU A 41 -2.55 13.90 -1.85
CA LEU A 41 -2.26 13.22 -0.58
C LEU A 41 -3.49 13.07 0.33
N SER A 42 -4.44 14.01 0.30
CA SER A 42 -5.67 13.92 1.09
C SER A 42 -6.54 12.76 0.61
N THR A 43 -6.70 12.61 -0.70
CA THR A 43 -7.42 11.49 -1.31
C THR A 43 -6.70 10.18 -1.01
N LEU A 44 -5.37 10.12 -1.13
CA LEU A 44 -4.61 8.92 -0.83
C LEU A 44 -4.72 8.51 0.65
N ARG A 45 -4.72 9.49 1.57
CA ARG A 45 -4.93 9.25 3.00
C ARG A 45 -6.32 8.69 3.27
N GLY A 46 -7.36 9.28 2.68
CA GLY A 46 -8.73 8.77 2.79
C GLY A 46 -8.87 7.34 2.27
N LEU A 47 -8.23 7.00 1.16
CA LEU A 47 -8.21 5.62 0.63
C LEU A 47 -7.54 4.64 1.59
N ALA A 48 -6.42 5.04 2.22
CA ALA A 48 -5.75 4.20 3.19
C ALA A 48 -6.60 4.01 4.46
N GLU A 49 -7.20 5.07 5.00
CA GLU A 49 -8.09 4.99 6.17
C GLU A 49 -9.31 4.09 5.89
N GLU A 50 -9.92 4.24 4.71
CA GLU A 50 -11.02 3.38 4.25
C GLU A 50 -10.57 1.91 4.15
N PHE A 51 -9.41 1.66 3.52
CA PHE A 51 -8.86 0.32 3.37
C PHE A 51 -8.58 -0.34 4.72
N ILE A 52 -7.96 0.39 5.65
CA ILE A 52 -7.64 -0.09 7.00
C ILE A 52 -8.93 -0.44 7.76
N SER A 53 -9.92 0.44 7.72
CA SER A 53 -11.23 0.22 8.37
C SER A 53 -11.96 -1.00 7.78
N ALA A 54 -12.05 -1.09 6.45
CA ALA A 54 -12.73 -2.18 5.76
C ALA A 54 -12.11 -3.55 6.04
N ASN A 55 -10.78 -3.61 6.24
CA ASN A 55 -10.05 -4.85 6.47
C ASN A 55 -9.75 -5.12 7.96
N LYS A 56 -10.26 -4.28 8.89
CA LYS A 56 -10.01 -4.37 10.33
C LYS A 56 -8.52 -4.45 10.68
N LEU A 57 -7.70 -3.64 9.99
CA LEU A 57 -6.26 -3.59 10.20
C LEU A 57 -5.89 -2.53 11.26
N GLU A 58 -4.66 -2.60 11.77
CA GLU A 58 -4.19 -1.63 12.77
C GLU A 58 -3.98 -0.24 12.13
N PRO A 59 -4.51 0.85 12.71
CA PRO A 59 -4.34 2.21 12.16
C PRO A 59 -2.89 2.65 11.95
N LYS A 60 -1.95 2.11 12.74
CA LYS A 60 -0.52 2.45 12.67
C LYS A 60 0.14 2.10 11.34
N ILE A 61 -0.43 1.18 10.55
CA ILE A 61 0.11 0.81 9.24
C ILE A 61 -0.43 1.68 8.09
N ALA A 62 -1.22 2.73 8.38
CA ALA A 62 -1.86 3.56 7.35
C ALA A 62 -0.85 4.19 6.37
N ASP A 63 0.26 4.75 6.87
CA ASP A 63 1.29 5.36 6.00
C ASP A 63 1.97 4.30 5.11
N TRP A 64 2.19 3.09 5.63
CA TRP A 64 2.68 1.97 4.83
C TRP A 64 1.65 1.58 3.76
N ALA A 65 0.38 1.46 4.12
CA ALA A 65 -0.70 1.15 3.17
C ALA A 65 -0.85 2.23 2.09
N MET A 66 -0.71 3.52 2.43
CA MET A 66 -0.73 4.62 1.46
C MET A 66 0.31 4.44 0.35
N VAL A 67 1.54 4.05 0.69
CA VAL A 67 2.60 3.80 -0.31
C VAL A 67 2.19 2.68 -1.26
N PHE A 68 1.68 1.56 -0.71
CA PHE A 68 1.29 0.40 -1.51
C PHE A 68 0.05 0.68 -2.37
N ILE A 69 -0.93 1.41 -1.86
CA ILE A 69 -2.09 1.87 -2.63
C ILE A 69 -1.64 2.75 -3.80
N ASN A 70 -0.75 3.72 -3.55
CA ASN A 70 -0.20 4.54 -4.62
C ASN A 70 0.53 3.70 -5.67
N ASN A 71 1.38 2.75 -5.25
CA ASN A 71 2.07 1.85 -6.18
C ASN A 71 1.08 1.03 -7.02
N ALA A 72 0.00 0.52 -6.42
CA ALA A 72 -1.02 -0.23 -7.12
C ALA A 72 -1.76 0.61 -8.16
N LEU A 73 -2.05 1.88 -7.86
CA LEU A 73 -2.69 2.83 -8.80
C LEU A 73 -1.84 3.09 -10.05
N TRP A 74 -0.53 3.24 -9.87
CA TRP A 74 0.39 3.51 -10.97
C TRP A 74 0.70 2.28 -11.83
N ARG A 75 0.50 1.07 -11.31
CA ARG A 75 0.94 -0.17 -11.96
C ARG A 75 0.45 -0.28 -13.40
N ASP A 76 -0.84 -0.05 -13.63
CA ASP A 76 -1.43 -0.24 -14.96
C ASP A 76 -1.06 0.93 -15.90
N THR A 77 -0.93 2.15 -15.37
CA THR A 77 -0.44 3.32 -16.13
C THR A 77 1.00 3.11 -16.60
N VAL A 78 1.87 2.61 -15.72
CA VAL A 78 3.27 2.33 -16.04
C VAL A 78 3.39 1.14 -17.00
N ALA A 79 2.59 0.09 -16.81
CA ALA A 79 2.58 -1.09 -17.69
C ALA A 79 2.13 -0.77 -19.13
N ALA A 80 1.33 0.30 -19.32
CA ALA A 80 0.89 0.75 -20.63
C ALA A 80 1.97 1.51 -21.42
N ILE A 81 3.08 1.91 -20.80
CA ILE A 81 4.16 2.65 -21.47
C ILE A 81 4.95 1.67 -22.36
N PRO A 82 5.04 1.91 -23.68
CA PRO A 82 5.85 1.08 -24.57
C PRO A 82 7.31 1.13 -24.15
N HIS A 83 7.92 -0.03 -23.91
CA HIS A 83 9.35 -0.12 -23.66
C HIS A 83 10.08 -0.20 -25.00
N GLU A 84 10.72 0.90 -25.43
CA GLU A 84 11.73 0.81 -26.49
C GLU A 84 12.91 -0.02 -25.96
N ARG A 85 13.31 -1.07 -26.70
CA ARG A 85 14.48 -1.90 -26.40
C ARG A 85 15.67 -1.45 -27.23
#